data_AF-A0A2V8JCB8-F1
#
_entry.id   AF-A0A2V8JCB8-F1
#
_cell.length_a   1.000
_cell.length_b   1.000
_cell.length_c   1.000
_cell.angle_alpha   90.00
_cell.angle_beta   90.00
_cell.angle_gamma   90.00
#
_symmetry.space_group_name_H-M   'P 1'
#
loop_
_entity.id
_entity.type
_entity.pdbx_description
1 polymer ?
#
loop_
_entity_poly.entity_id
_entity_poly.type
_entity_poly.pdbx_seq_one_letter_code
_entity_poly.pdbx_strand_id
1 'polypeptide(L)'
;MELAGTVNAALVSMCRPNCPALAMFRNSTAANVMLVTDAGRTKILYKPEFFTSVYESYGDGGILAILAHEVGHAIDAVAPPHWMKSGWAPELRADAWAGCAFAKMNLSGSALKSSLMTLSKYPSPTHPNWATRLPVLRAGYTQCGGDGASFDKASF
;
A
#
# COMPACT_ATOMS: atom_id res chain seq x y z
N MET A 1 7.14 5.11 -13.25
CA MET A 1 8.17 5.20 -12.19
C MET A 1 7.86 6.32 -11.20
N GLU A 2 7.24 7.42 -11.66
CA GLU A 2 6.82 8.54 -10.81
C GLU A 2 5.96 8.13 -9.60
N LEU A 3 4.92 7.30 -9.80
CA LEU A 3 4.04 6.86 -8.72
C LEU A 3 4.75 6.10 -7.57
N ALA A 4 5.76 5.29 -7.90
CA ALA A 4 6.56 4.60 -6.89
C ALA A 4 7.40 5.60 -6.06
N GLY A 5 7.92 6.64 -6.72
CA GLY A 5 8.57 7.77 -6.06
C GLY A 5 7.63 8.51 -5.12
N THR A 6 6.37 8.74 -5.52
CA THR A 6 5.34 9.37 -4.70
C THR A 6 5.05 8.58 -3.42
N VAL A 7 4.86 7.26 -3.52
CA VAL A 7 4.64 6.38 -2.35
C VAL A 7 5.86 6.40 -1.43
N ASN A 8 7.07 6.31 -1.98
CA ASN A 8 8.30 6.34 -1.18
C ASN A 8 8.46 7.69 -0.45
N ALA A 9 8.23 8.81 -1.14
CA ALA A 9 8.28 10.14 -0.55
C ALA A 9 7.22 10.33 0.56
N ALA A 10 6.04 9.72 0.42
CA ALA A 10 4.98 9.79 1.42
C ALA A 10 5.36 9.11 2.74
N LEU A 11 6.14 8.02 2.68
CA LEU A 11 6.47 7.22 3.85
C LEU A 11 7.90 7.41 4.37
N VAL A 12 8.78 8.10 3.64
CA VAL A 12 10.20 8.25 4.01
C VAL A 12 10.40 8.86 5.40
N SER A 13 9.56 9.80 5.82
CA SER A 13 9.66 10.41 7.16
C SER A 13 9.28 9.44 8.27
N MET A 14 8.52 8.39 7.96
CA MET A 14 8.03 7.40 8.92
C MET A 14 9.05 6.28 9.19
N CYS A 15 9.94 6.01 8.24
CA CYS A 15 10.92 4.92 8.35
C CYS A 15 12.34 5.38 8.69
N ARG A 16 12.62 6.69 8.68
CA ARG A 16 13.97 7.21 8.95
C ARG A 16 14.42 6.89 10.39
N PRO A 17 15.72 6.58 10.60
CA PRO A 17 16.80 6.51 9.60
C PRO A 17 16.89 5.17 8.85
N ASN A 18 16.00 4.21 9.13
CA ASN A 18 16.09 2.81 8.74
C ASN A 18 15.25 2.46 7.49
N CYS A 19 15.01 3.41 6.59
CA CYS A 19 14.17 3.16 5.43
C CYS A 19 14.75 2.05 4.55
N PRO A 20 13.92 1.10 4.08
CA PRO A 20 14.40 0.04 3.20
C PRO A 20 14.80 0.63 1.84
N ALA A 21 15.94 0.17 1.30
CA ALA A 21 16.28 0.45 -0.09
C ALA A 21 15.44 -0.44 -1.01
N LEU A 22 14.47 0.14 -1.70
CA LEU A 22 13.55 -0.58 -2.59
C LEU A 22 13.86 -0.28 -4.05
N ALA A 23 14.13 -1.34 -4.81
CA ALA A 23 14.17 -1.30 -6.26
C ALA A 23 12.97 -2.04 -6.84
N MET A 24 12.44 -1.54 -7.95
CA MET A 24 11.28 -2.13 -8.61
C MET A 24 11.68 -2.67 -9.99
N PHE A 25 11.30 -3.91 -10.29
CA PHE A 25 11.66 -4.59 -11.52
C PHE A 25 10.42 -5.14 -12.23
N ARG A 26 10.41 -4.99 -13.55
CA ARG A 26 9.46 -5.69 -14.42
C ARG A 26 9.76 -7.19 -14.40
N ASN A 27 8.74 -8.00 -14.22
CA ASN A 27 8.83 -9.44 -14.35
C ASN A 27 7.51 -10.01 -14.89
N SER A 28 7.51 -10.45 -16.15
CA SER A 28 6.31 -11.00 -16.82
C SER A 28 5.85 -12.35 -16.26
N THR A 29 6.70 -13.05 -15.49
CA THR A 29 6.34 -14.32 -14.84
C THR A 29 5.84 -14.16 -13.41
N ALA A 30 5.90 -12.96 -12.83
CA ALA A 30 5.28 -12.67 -11.54
C ALA A 30 3.76 -12.88 -11.64
N ALA A 31 3.11 -13.31 -10.55
CA ALA A 31 1.66 -13.46 -10.54
C ALA A 31 0.94 -12.10 -10.73
N ASN A 32 1.50 -11.05 -10.11
CA ASN A 32 0.93 -9.71 -9.99
C ASN A 32 2.05 -8.71 -9.58
N VAL A 33 1.86 -7.91 -8.52
CA VAL A 33 2.94 -7.21 -7.81
C VAL A 33 3.22 -7.86 -6.46
N MET A 34 4.49 -7.99 -6.12
CA MET A 34 4.92 -8.63 -4.87
C MET A 34 6.25 -8.05 -4.37
N LEU A 35 6.36 -7.94 -3.05
CA LEU A 35 7.62 -7.77 -2.36
C LEU A 35 8.38 -9.09 -2.28
N VAL A 36 9.62 -9.10 -2.74
CA VAL A 36 10.53 -10.25 -2.63
C VAL A 36 11.73 -9.84 -1.80
N THR A 37 12.03 -10.65 -0.79
CA THR A 37 13.25 -10.52 0.02
C THR A 37 14.19 -11.67 -0.32
N ASP A 38 15.40 -11.35 -0.80
CA ASP A 38 16.42 -12.34 -1.18
C ASP A 38 17.80 -11.86 -0.72
N ALA A 39 18.52 -12.71 0.02
CA ALA A 39 19.86 -12.45 0.55
C ALA A 39 20.02 -11.05 1.19
N GLY A 40 19.03 -10.62 1.99
CA GLY A 40 19.02 -9.32 2.66
C GLY A 40 18.67 -8.12 1.76
N ARG A 41 18.29 -8.33 0.50
CA ARG A 41 17.81 -7.29 -0.41
C ARG A 41 16.31 -7.41 -0.63
N THR A 42 15.62 -6.29 -0.50
CA THR A 42 14.18 -6.19 -0.70
C THR A 42 13.88 -5.51 -2.03
N LYS A 43 13.08 -6.15 -2.88
CA LYS A 43 12.70 -5.62 -4.20
C LYS A 43 11.22 -5.84 -4.48
N ILE A 44 10.63 -4.95 -5.25
CA ILE A 44 9.26 -5.12 -5.76
C ILE A 44 9.35 -5.68 -7.17
N LEU A 45 8.71 -6.81 -7.41
CA LEU A 45 8.53 -7.38 -8.76
C LEU A 45 7.10 -7.11 -9.20
N TYR A 46 6.91 -6.66 -10.43
CA TYR A 46 5.57 -6.45 -10.98
C TYR A 46 5.42 -7.05 -12.38
N LYS A 47 4.28 -7.70 -12.61
CA LYS A 47 3.81 -8.12 -13.92
C LYS A 47 3.27 -6.91 -14.68
N PRO A 48 3.85 -6.54 -15.84
CA PRO A 48 3.41 -5.37 -16.60
C PRO A 48 1.92 -5.39 -16.97
N GLU A 49 1.39 -6.54 -17.39
CA GLU A 49 -0.01 -6.67 -17.81
C GLU A 49 -0.97 -6.47 -16.63
N PHE A 50 -0.55 -6.86 -15.43
CA PHE A 50 -1.32 -6.61 -14.21
C PHE A 50 -1.35 -5.11 -13.86
N PHE A 51 -0.23 -4.40 -14.00
CA PHE A 51 -0.22 -2.94 -13.85
C PHE A 51 -1.09 -2.25 -14.89
N THR A 52 -1.03 -2.69 -16.16
CA THR A 52 -1.89 -2.17 -17.21
C THR A 52 -3.36 -2.35 -16.85
N SER A 53 -3.79 -3.55 -16.43
CA SER A 53 -5.20 -3.79 -16.10
C SER A 53 -5.68 -3.02 -14.88
N VAL A 54 -4.84 -2.85 -13.85
CA VAL A 54 -5.16 -2.00 -12.69
C VAL A 54 -5.29 -0.55 -13.11
N TYR A 55 -4.36 -0.04 -13.93
CA TYR A 55 -4.40 1.34 -14.41
C TYR A 55 -5.62 1.60 -15.28
N GLU A 56 -5.96 0.70 -16.20
CA GLU A 56 -7.16 0.81 -17.03
C GLU A 56 -8.46 0.78 -16.20
N SER A 57 -8.48 0.03 -15.10
CA SER A 57 -9.67 -0.12 -14.24
C SER A 57 -9.83 1.00 -13.21
N TYR A 58 -8.73 1.51 -12.65
CA TYR A 58 -8.74 2.35 -11.45
C TYR A 58 -7.83 3.59 -11.56
N GLY A 59 -7.10 3.75 -12.67
CA GLY A 59 -6.15 4.84 -12.89
C GLY A 59 -4.96 4.82 -11.93
N ASP A 60 -4.32 5.98 -11.76
CA ASP A 60 -3.17 6.15 -10.87
C ASP A 60 -3.47 5.75 -9.43
N GLY A 61 -4.70 6.02 -8.94
CA GLY A 61 -5.13 5.66 -7.59
C GLY A 61 -4.99 4.16 -7.32
N GLY A 62 -5.24 3.31 -8.31
CA GLY A 62 -5.05 1.88 -8.17
C GLY A 62 -3.60 1.46 -8.10
N ILE A 63 -2.74 2.04 -8.96
CA ILE A 63 -1.30 1.75 -8.94
C ILE A 63 -0.64 2.25 -7.65
N LEU A 64 -1.03 3.42 -7.16
CA LEU A 64 -0.59 3.94 -5.87
C LEU A 64 -0.98 3.00 -4.73
N ALA A 65 -2.19 2.42 -4.77
CA ALA A 65 -2.69 1.55 -3.71
C ALA A 65 -1.90 0.27 -3.58
N ILE A 66 -1.67 -0.43 -4.69
CA ILE A 66 -0.90 -1.68 -4.68
C ILE A 66 0.55 -1.43 -4.29
N LEU A 67 1.16 -0.32 -4.76
CA LEU A 67 2.53 0.03 -4.38
C LEU A 67 2.63 0.40 -2.91
N ALA A 68 1.67 1.15 -2.37
CA ALA A 68 1.65 1.53 -0.96
C ALA A 68 1.54 0.31 -0.03
N HIS A 69 0.80 -0.73 -0.45
CA HIS A 69 0.73 -2.00 0.27
C HIS A 69 2.09 -2.72 0.28
N GLU A 70 2.73 -2.91 -0.89
CA GLU A 70 4.04 -3.59 -0.97
C GLU A 70 5.16 -2.83 -0.25
N VAL A 71 5.18 -1.49 -0.36
CA VAL A 71 6.09 -0.65 0.42
C VAL A 71 5.78 -0.75 1.91
N GLY A 72 4.51 -0.88 2.27
CA GLY A 72 4.06 -1.12 3.64
C GLY A 72 4.66 -2.38 4.25
N HIS A 73 4.70 -3.50 3.52
CA HIS A 73 5.42 -4.70 3.96
C HIS A 73 6.90 -4.43 4.24
N ALA A 74 7.57 -3.71 3.34
CA ALA A 74 8.99 -3.43 3.48
C ALA A 74 9.30 -2.54 4.69
N ILE A 75 8.48 -1.52 4.94
CA ILE A 75 8.66 -0.61 6.07
C ILE A 75 8.31 -1.31 7.38
N ASP A 76 7.22 -2.08 7.44
CA ASP A 76 6.81 -2.81 8.63
C ASP A 76 7.91 -3.76 9.15
N ALA A 77 8.69 -4.35 8.24
CA ALA A 77 9.78 -5.25 8.59
C ALA A 77 10.96 -4.56 9.30
N VAL A 78 11.17 -3.25 9.12
CA VAL A 78 12.36 -2.53 9.62
C VAL A 78 12.03 -1.38 10.57
N ALA A 79 10.82 -0.83 10.51
CA ALA A 79 10.38 0.31 11.29
C ALA A 79 8.88 0.21 11.62
N PRO A 80 8.43 -0.84 12.34
CA PRO A 80 7.03 -0.95 12.74
C PRO A 80 6.68 0.20 13.70
N PRO A 81 5.57 0.93 13.46
CA PRO A 81 5.23 2.10 14.26
C PRO A 81 4.49 1.66 15.54
N HIS A 82 4.59 2.46 16.61
CA HIS A 82 3.98 2.13 17.91
C HIS A 82 2.45 1.96 17.89
N TRP A 83 1.75 2.59 16.95
CA TRP A 83 0.30 2.47 16.80
C TRP A 83 -0.13 1.17 16.10
N MET A 84 0.83 0.43 15.52
CA MET A 84 0.57 -0.84 14.84
C MET A 84 0.24 -1.93 15.87
N LYS A 85 -0.88 -2.64 15.68
CA LYS A 85 -1.31 -3.67 16.63
C LYS A 85 -0.51 -4.95 16.42
N SER A 86 0.05 -5.51 17.50
CA SER A 86 0.80 -6.77 17.46
C SER A 86 -0.01 -7.97 16.96
N GLY A 87 -1.32 -7.97 17.19
CA GLY A 87 -2.24 -9.02 16.71
C GLY A 87 -2.60 -8.92 15.23
N TRP A 88 -2.20 -7.87 14.52
CA TRP A 88 -2.41 -7.78 13.08
C TRP A 88 -1.41 -8.65 12.33
N ALA A 89 -1.94 -9.56 11.50
CA ALA A 89 -1.14 -10.32 10.55
C ALA A 89 -0.41 -9.38 9.57
N PRO A 90 0.72 -9.80 8.97
CA PRO A 90 1.53 -8.95 8.08
C PRO A 90 0.73 -8.22 7.00
N GLU A 91 -0.26 -8.89 6.38
CA GLU A 91 -1.15 -8.30 5.37
C GLU A 91 -1.97 -7.11 5.89
N LEU A 92 -2.49 -7.22 7.12
CA LEU A 92 -3.24 -6.13 7.75
C LEU A 92 -2.30 -4.97 8.11
N ARG A 93 -1.06 -5.26 8.51
CA ARG A 93 -0.08 -4.19 8.79
C ARG A 93 0.33 -3.45 7.51
N ALA A 94 0.48 -4.16 6.39
CA ALA A 94 0.69 -3.56 5.08
C ALA A 94 -0.50 -2.69 4.63
N ASP A 95 -1.74 -3.12 4.88
CA ASP A 95 -2.93 -2.29 4.67
C ASP A 95 -2.94 -1.03 5.54
N ALA A 96 -2.54 -1.13 6.81
CA ALA A 96 -2.44 0.06 7.64
C ALA A 96 -1.37 1.03 7.11
N TRP A 97 -0.23 0.53 6.63
CA TRP A 97 0.76 1.36 5.96
C TRP A 97 0.25 1.97 4.65
N ALA A 98 -0.53 1.23 3.86
CA ALA A 98 -1.15 1.77 2.66
C ALA A 98 -2.11 2.93 3.00
N GLY A 99 -2.93 2.76 4.05
CA GLY A 99 -3.77 3.82 4.57
C GLY A 99 -2.97 5.04 5.01
N CYS A 100 -1.87 4.83 5.74
CA CYS A 100 -0.95 5.91 6.12
C CYS A 100 -0.40 6.65 4.89
N ALA A 101 0.03 5.92 3.86
CA ALA A 101 0.53 6.50 2.62
C ALA A 101 -0.53 7.37 1.94
N PHE A 102 -1.78 6.94 1.89
CA PHE A 102 -2.87 7.72 1.31
C PHE A 102 -3.07 9.06 2.01
N ALA A 103 -2.96 9.09 3.34
CA ALA A 103 -3.02 10.32 4.10
C ALA A 103 -1.82 11.23 3.79
N LYS A 104 -0.60 10.68 3.76
CA LYS A 104 0.62 11.44 3.48
C LYS A 104 0.72 11.97 2.05
N MET A 105 0.12 11.27 1.08
CA MET A 105 0.01 11.73 -0.31
C MET A 105 -1.08 12.78 -0.51
N ASN A 106 -1.93 13.03 0.50
CA ASN A 106 -3.07 13.95 0.41
C ASN A 106 -3.94 13.66 -0.84
N LEU A 107 -4.31 12.40 -1.03
CA LEU A 107 -5.08 11.96 -2.20
C LEU A 107 -6.42 12.70 -2.29
N SER A 108 -6.84 13.05 -3.52
CA SER A 108 -8.20 13.53 -3.75
C SER A 108 -9.22 12.46 -3.39
N GLY A 109 -10.47 12.85 -3.12
CA GLY A 109 -11.52 11.88 -2.78
C GLY A 109 -11.75 10.81 -3.86
N SER A 110 -11.62 11.17 -5.15
CA SER A 110 -11.70 10.21 -6.25
C SER A 110 -10.51 9.26 -6.30
N ALA A 111 -9.28 9.77 -6.11
CA ALA A 111 -8.09 8.94 -6.06
C ALA A 111 -8.13 7.98 -4.85
N LEU A 112 -8.53 8.46 -3.67
CA LEU A 112 -8.71 7.63 -2.48
C LEU A 112 -9.76 6.53 -2.72
N LYS A 113 -10.90 6.88 -3.32
CA LYS A 113 -11.94 5.88 -3.68
C LYS A 113 -11.39 4.82 -4.63
N SER A 114 -10.70 5.22 -5.69
CA SER A 114 -10.06 4.29 -6.62
C SER A 114 -9.02 3.39 -5.93
N SER A 115 -8.25 3.94 -4.99
CA SER A 115 -7.29 3.17 -4.18
C SER A 115 -7.99 2.11 -3.32
N LEU A 116 -9.07 2.48 -2.63
CA LEU A 116 -9.86 1.55 -1.80
C LEU A 116 -10.55 0.48 -2.66
N MET A 117 -11.10 0.86 -3.82
CA MET A 117 -11.68 -0.07 -4.78
C MET A 117 -10.65 -1.10 -5.24
N THR A 118 -9.43 -0.65 -5.54
CA THR A 118 -8.33 -1.53 -5.96
C THR A 118 -7.95 -2.52 -4.87
N LEU A 119 -7.72 -2.08 -3.63
CA LEU A 119 -7.35 -2.98 -2.53
C LEU A 119 -8.47 -3.95 -2.16
N SER A 120 -9.74 -3.57 -2.33
CA SER A 120 -10.85 -4.51 -2.12
C SER A 120 -10.86 -5.70 -3.09
N LYS A 121 -10.17 -5.57 -4.24
CA LYS A 121 -10.06 -6.60 -5.27
C LYS A 121 -8.68 -7.26 -5.30
N TYR A 122 -7.69 -6.71 -4.61
CA TYR A 122 -6.27 -7.03 -4.82
C TYR A 122 -5.50 -7.45 -3.56
N PRO A 123 -4.65 -8.50 -3.69
CA PRO A 123 -4.95 -9.76 -4.35
C PRO A 123 -6.03 -10.50 -3.53
N SER A 124 -6.83 -11.39 -4.11
CA SER A 124 -7.79 -12.17 -3.30
C SER A 124 -7.94 -13.56 -3.90
N PRO A 125 -7.14 -14.54 -3.41
CA PRO A 125 -7.67 -15.50 -2.43
C PRO A 125 -6.90 -15.62 -1.10
N THR A 126 -5.69 -15.05 -0.98
CA THR A 126 -4.80 -15.22 0.19
C THR A 126 -4.88 -14.09 1.22
N HIS A 127 -5.55 -12.98 0.89
CA HIS A 127 -5.66 -11.82 1.77
C HIS A 127 -6.94 -11.90 2.61
N PRO A 128 -6.95 -11.34 3.84
CA PRO A 128 -8.17 -11.28 4.65
C PRO A 128 -9.35 -10.65 3.90
N ASN A 129 -10.57 -11.01 4.30
CA ASN A 129 -11.76 -10.42 3.70
C ASN A 129 -11.78 -8.88 3.83
N TRP A 130 -12.45 -8.20 2.89
CA TRP A 130 -12.48 -6.74 2.85
C TRP A 130 -13.02 -6.09 4.12
N ALA A 131 -14.02 -6.69 4.77
CA ALA A 131 -14.58 -6.20 6.02
C ALA A 131 -13.55 -6.17 7.18
N THR A 132 -12.50 -6.98 7.10
CA THR A 132 -11.38 -6.98 8.05
C THR A 132 -10.31 -5.96 7.67
N ARG A 133 -10.06 -5.77 6.37
CA ARG A 133 -9.02 -4.88 5.84
C ARG A 133 -9.39 -3.40 5.92
N LEU A 134 -10.65 -3.06 5.60
CA LEU A 134 -11.11 -1.67 5.52
C LEU A 134 -10.92 -0.87 6.84
N PRO A 135 -11.27 -1.40 8.04
CA PRO A 135 -11.00 -0.71 9.29
C PRO A 135 -9.51 -0.50 9.57
N VAL A 136 -8.64 -1.38 9.04
CA VAL A 136 -7.19 -1.29 9.24
C VAL A 136 -6.57 -0.23 8.33
N LEU A 137 -7.01 -0.15 7.06
CA LEU A 137 -6.70 0.97 6.16
C LEU A 137 -7.11 2.31 6.79
N ARG A 138 -8.33 2.38 7.33
CA ARG A 138 -8.83 3.58 8.01
C ARG A 138 -7.98 3.95 9.22
N ALA A 139 -7.59 2.97 10.02
CA ALA A 139 -6.71 3.19 11.17
C ALA A 139 -5.37 3.80 10.73
N GLY A 140 -4.71 3.22 9.73
CA GLY A 140 -3.47 3.77 9.18
C GLY A 140 -3.62 5.19 8.62
N TYR A 141 -4.69 5.44 7.87
CA TYR A 141 -5.00 6.76 7.31
C TYR A 141 -5.12 7.83 8.40
N THR A 142 -5.89 7.54 9.44
CA THR A 142 -6.10 8.48 10.56
C THR A 142 -4.85 8.66 11.42
N GLN A 143 -4.07 7.60 11.67
CA GLN A 143 -2.81 7.69 12.41
C GLN A 143 -1.77 8.57 11.72
N CYS A 144 -1.84 8.70 10.40
CA CYS A 144 -0.92 9.53 9.63
C CYS A 144 -1.44 10.94 9.32
N GLY A 145 -2.54 11.35 9.98
CA GLY A 145 -3.08 12.70 9.94
C GLY A 145 -4.23 12.91 8.95
N GLY A 146 -4.72 11.84 8.32
CA GLY A 146 -5.89 11.90 7.44
C GLY A 146 -7.20 12.06 8.23
N ASP A 147 -8.16 12.77 7.64
CA ASP A 147 -9.51 12.90 8.20
C ASP A 147 -10.34 11.63 7.99
N GLY A 148 -10.73 10.97 9.08
CA GLY A 148 -11.54 9.75 9.02
C GLY A 148 -12.88 9.94 8.28
N ALA A 149 -13.51 11.11 8.37
CA ALA A 149 -14.77 11.35 7.65
C ALA A 149 -14.57 11.41 6.13
N SER A 150 -13.45 11.97 5.68
CA SER A 150 -13.05 11.96 4.26
C SER A 150 -12.76 10.55 3.76
N PHE A 151 -12.12 9.71 4.59
CA PHE A 151 -11.92 8.29 4.28
C PHE A 151 -13.25 7.52 4.17
N ASP A 152 -14.16 7.73 5.12
CA ASP A 152 -15.45 7.05 5.15
C ASP A 152 -16.31 7.40 3.94
N LYS A 153 -16.24 8.65 3.44
CA LYS A 153 -16.91 9.08 2.19
C LYS A 153 -16.34 8.43 0.92
N ALA A 154 -15.07 8.06 0.93
CA ALA A 154 -14.41 7.39 -0.20
C ALA A 154 -14.61 5.86 -0.17
N SER A 155 -15.01 5.32 0.99
CA SER A 155 -15.30 3.91 1.20
C SER A 155 -16.66 3.52 0.60
N PHE A 156 -16.88 2.22 0.38
CA PHE A 156 -18.09 1.63 -0.21
C PHE A 156 -18.42 0.29 0.43
#